data_AF-A0A6N7SVS7-F1
#
_entry.id   AF-A0A6N7SVS7-F1
#
_cell.length_a   1.000
_cell.length_b   1.000
_cell.length_c   1.000
_cell.angle_alpha   90.00
_cell.angle_beta   90.00
_cell.angle_gamma   90.00
#
_symmetry.space_group_name_H-M   'P 1'
#
loop_
_entity.id
_entity.type
_entity.pdbx_description
1 polymer ?
#
loop_
_entity_poly.entity_id
_entity_poly.type
_entity_poly.pdbx_seq_one_letter_code
_entity_poly.pdbx_strand_id
1 'polypeptide(L)'
;MKIKKFKCIIDNGDEIFREYIPATSKRQLMDAWGNMGDFIKIIEMPEYLPSAAAVRKTLSENGYGKAECDFVYRILSNFVEGTEAD
;
A
#
# COMPACT_ATOMS: atom_id res chain seq x y z
N MET A 1 1.97 12.60 5.31
CA MET A 1 1.66 12.07 3.97
C MET A 1 1.48 10.57 4.11
N LYS A 2 0.35 10.00 3.66
CA LYS A 2 0.07 8.57 3.79
C LYS A 2 0.48 7.80 2.54
N ILE A 3 0.81 6.53 2.72
CA ILE A 3 1.09 5.55 1.68
C ILE A 3 -0.25 5.14 1.07
N LYS A 4 -0.29 5.18 -0.26
CA LYS A 4 -1.44 4.84 -1.11
C LYS A 4 -1.06 3.65 -1.98
N LYS A 5 -2.06 2.96 -2.52
CA LYS A 5 -1.86 1.92 -3.54
C LYS A 5 -2.05 2.50 -4.92
N PHE A 6 -1.15 2.16 -5.81
CA PHE A 6 -1.34 2.40 -7.23
C PHE A 6 -1.39 1.08 -7.98
N LYS A 7 -2.41 0.89 -8.81
CA LYS A 7 -2.43 -0.12 -9.84
C LYS A 7 -1.76 0.48 -11.08
N CYS A 8 -0.61 -0.07 -11.44
CA CYS A 8 0.19 0.37 -12.56
C CYS A 8 0.09 -0.64 -13.71
N ILE A 9 0.07 -0.12 -14.94
CA ILE A 9 0.34 -0.88 -16.17
C ILE A 9 1.64 -0.32 -16.73
N ILE A 10 2.65 -1.17 -16.87
CA ILE A 10 4.01 -0.79 -17.23
C ILE A 10 4.40 -1.57 -18.48
N ASP A 11 5.03 -0.89 -19.43
CA ASP A 11 5.68 -1.47 -20.60
C ASP A 11 7.18 -1.27 -20.46
N ASN A 12 7.94 -2.37 -20.37
CA ASN A 12 9.39 -2.31 -20.23
C ASN A 12 10.15 -2.46 -21.56
N GLY A 13 9.43 -2.47 -22.69
CA GLY A 13 9.98 -2.69 -24.04
C GLY A 13 9.98 -4.15 -24.49
N ASP A 14 9.90 -5.11 -23.56
CA ASP A 14 9.79 -6.55 -23.84
C ASP A 14 8.37 -7.06 -23.59
N GLU A 15 7.71 -6.58 -22.53
CA GLU A 15 6.37 -7.01 -22.13
C GLU A 15 5.57 -5.90 -21.42
N ILE A 16 4.23 -6.06 -21.46
CA ILE A 16 3.29 -5.20 -20.72
C ILE A 16 2.75 -5.99 -19.52
N PHE A 17 3.03 -5.50 -18.32
CA PHE A 17 2.59 -6.14 -17.08
C PHE A 17 1.83 -5.19 -16.14
N ARG A 18 1.20 -5.77 -15.12
CA ARG A 18 0.39 -5.05 -14.13
C ARG A 18 0.94 -5.30 -12.75
N GLU A 19 1.15 -4.23 -12.00
CA GLU A 19 1.69 -4.31 -10.65
C GLU A 19 0.98 -3.37 -9.68
N TYR A 20 0.98 -3.75 -8.40
CA TYR A 20 0.47 -2.92 -7.32
C TYR A 20 1.63 -2.34 -6.53
N ILE A 21 1.84 -1.03 -6.64
CA ILE A 21 2.99 -0.35 -6.07
C ILE A 21 2.53 0.59 -4.94
N PRO A 22 3.06 0.46 -3.70
CA PRO A 22 2.82 1.42 -2.64
C PRO A 22 3.63 2.69 -2.87
N ALA A 23 2.98 3.84 -2.86
CA ALA A 23 3.65 5.13 -2.92
C ALA A 23 2.80 6.21 -2.24
N THR A 24 3.42 7.31 -1.87
CA THR A 24 2.73 8.44 -1.23
C THR A 24 2.11 9.42 -2.23
N SER A 25 2.55 9.35 -3.50
CA SER A 25 2.00 10.11 -4.62
C SER A 25 2.44 9.47 -5.95
N LYS A 26 1.74 9.80 -7.05
CA LYS A 26 2.15 9.40 -8.40
C LYS A 26 3.54 9.90 -8.76
N ARG A 27 3.92 11.11 -8.30
CA ARG A 27 5.26 11.67 -8.55
C ARG A 27 6.34 10.81 -7.91
N GLN A 28 6.21 10.52 -6.61
CA GLN A 28 7.16 9.65 -5.92
C GLN A 28 7.25 8.27 -6.58
N LEU A 29 6.11 7.72 -7.01
CA LEU A 29 6.08 6.45 -7.72
C LEU A 29 6.91 6.51 -9.01
N MET A 30 6.72 7.51 -9.86
CA MET A 30 7.49 7.69 -11.09
C MET A 30 8.97 7.98 -10.79
N ASP A 31 9.29 8.74 -9.75
CA ASP A 31 10.68 9.03 -9.37
C ASP A 31 11.43 7.75 -8.94
N ALA A 32 10.75 6.85 -8.23
CA ALA A 32 11.36 5.61 -7.72
C ALA A 32 11.32 4.44 -8.73
N TRP A 33 10.31 4.40 -9.61
CA TRP A 33 10.06 3.26 -10.49
C TRP A 33 10.13 3.61 -11.99
N GLY A 34 10.35 4.88 -12.35
CA GLY A 34 10.39 5.35 -13.75
C GLY A 34 11.46 4.70 -14.62
N ASN A 35 12.49 4.11 -14.01
CA ASN A 35 13.52 3.37 -14.74
C ASN A 35 13.10 1.93 -15.08
N MET A 36 11.92 1.46 -14.65
CA MET A 36 11.42 0.10 -14.94
C MET A 36 10.68 0.00 -16.28
N GLY A 37 10.43 1.12 -16.96
CA GLY A 37 9.67 1.17 -18.20
C GLY A 37 8.68 2.33 -18.22
N ASP A 38 7.92 2.41 -19.30
CA ASP A 38 6.93 3.44 -19.51
C ASP A 38 5.61 3.10 -18.78
N PHE A 39 5.18 4.00 -17.89
CA PHE A 39 3.91 3.88 -17.19
C PHE A 39 2.75 4.21 -18.14
N ILE A 40 2.15 3.20 -18.76
CA ILE A 40 0.95 3.34 -19.60
C ILE A 40 -0.24 3.86 -18.79
N LYS A 41 -0.42 3.37 -17.56
CA LYS A 41 -1.57 3.75 -16.72
C LYS A 41 -1.24 3.65 -15.23
N ILE A 42 -1.62 4.69 -14.47
CA ILE A 42 -1.48 4.74 -13.01
C ILE A 42 -2.83 5.10 -12.38
N ILE A 43 -3.42 4.15 -11.66
CA ILE A 43 -4.72 4.31 -10.97
C ILE A 43 -4.49 4.22 -9.47
N GLU A 44 -4.92 5.24 -8.72
CA GLU A 44 -4.96 5.20 -7.26
C GLU A 44 -6.10 4.28 -6.82
N MET A 45 -5.79 3.29 -5.99
CA MET A 45 -6.74 2.30 -5.50
C MET A 45 -7.07 2.64 -4.04
N PRO A 46 -8.32 3.05 -3.72
CA PRO A 46 -8.68 3.52 -2.39
C PRO A 46 -8.76 2.40 -1.34
N GLU A 47 -8.85 1.13 -1.77
CA GLU A 47 -9.05 -0.01 -0.86
C GLU A 47 -7.79 -0.88 -0.82
N TYR A 48 -7.09 -0.85 0.32
CA TYR A 48 -5.78 -1.49 0.47
C TYR A 48 -5.81 -2.74 1.35
N LEU A 49 -6.50 -2.65 2.47
CA LEU A 49 -6.35 -3.55 3.59
C LEU A 49 -7.64 -3.55 4.40
N PRO A 50 -7.86 -4.60 5.22
CA PRO A 50 -8.77 -4.49 6.35
C PRO A 50 -8.40 -3.26 7.19
N SER A 51 -9.37 -2.74 7.96
CA SER A 51 -9.10 -1.67 8.92
C SER A 51 -7.90 -1.98 9.80
N ALA A 52 -7.17 -0.95 10.23
CA ALA A 52 -6.06 -1.13 11.17
C ALA A 52 -6.54 -1.86 12.44
N ALA A 53 -7.78 -1.64 12.86
CA ALA A 53 -8.42 -2.35 13.95
C ALA A 53 -8.70 -3.83 13.65
N ALA A 54 -9.21 -4.16 12.46
CA ALA A 54 -9.39 -5.55 12.04
C ALA A 54 -8.05 -6.31 12.01
N VAL A 55 -6.99 -5.71 11.47
CA VAL A 55 -5.65 -6.32 11.46
C VAL A 55 -5.15 -6.55 12.89
N ARG A 56 -5.28 -5.55 13.78
CA ARG A 56 -4.90 -5.66 15.19
C ARG A 56 -5.66 -6.79 15.89
N LYS A 57 -6.97 -6.90 15.65
CA LYS A 57 -7.82 -7.97 16.21
C LYS A 57 -7.33 -9.33 15.74
N THR A 58 -7.12 -9.51 14.44
CA THR A 58 -6.61 -10.78 13.89
C THR A 58 -5.24 -11.14 14.48
N LEU A 59 -4.31 -10.20 14.61
CA LEU A 59 -3.02 -10.47 15.24
C LEU A 59 -3.18 -10.91 16.70
N SER A 60 -4.02 -10.22 17.47
CA SER A 60 -4.28 -10.61 18.86
C SER A 60 -4.90 -12.00 18.97
N GLU A 61 -5.82 -12.36 18.08
CA GLU A 61 -6.47 -13.68 18.03
C GLU A 61 -5.51 -14.80 17.64
N ASN A 62 -4.43 -14.48 16.92
CA ASN A 62 -3.38 -15.43 16.52
C ASN A 62 -2.20 -15.49 17.51
N GLY A 63 -2.35 -14.89 18.70
CA GLY A 63 -1.36 -15.02 19.78
C GLY A 63 -0.16 -14.09 19.69
N TYR A 64 -0.20 -13.06 18.84
CA TYR A 64 0.85 -12.03 18.81
C TYR A 64 0.83 -11.17 20.07
N GLY A 65 2.01 -10.67 20.48
CA GLY A 65 2.16 -9.86 21.67
C GLY A 65 1.47 -8.50 21.55
N LYS A 66 0.94 -7.96 22.66
CA LYS A 66 0.24 -6.67 22.67
C LYS A 66 1.05 -5.54 22.02
N ALA A 67 2.35 -5.48 22.29
CA ALA A 67 3.23 -4.46 21.74
C ALA A 67 3.34 -4.56 20.20
N GLU A 68 3.39 -5.77 19.65
CA GLU A 68 3.45 -6.02 18.21
C GLU A 68 2.13 -5.62 17.55
N CYS A 69 1.00 -6.02 18.13
CA CYS A 69 -0.33 -5.62 17.68
C CYS A 69 -0.50 -4.09 17.68
N ASP A 70 -0.08 -3.42 18.76
CA ASP A 70 -0.15 -1.95 18.89
C ASP A 70 0.78 -1.25 17.89
N PHE A 71 1.95 -1.82 17.60
CA PHE A 71 2.89 -1.29 16.61
C PHE A 71 2.32 -1.36 15.18
N VAL A 72 1.81 -2.52 14.77
CA VAL A 72 1.18 -2.70 13.46
C VAL A 72 -0.03 -1.79 13.30
N TYR A 73 -0.89 -1.70 14.32
CA TYR A 73 -2.03 -0.78 14.32
C TYR A 73 -1.60 0.67 14.03
N ARG A 74 -0.59 1.16 14.76
CA ARG A 74 -0.08 2.53 14.59
C ARG A 74 0.56 2.77 13.22
N ILE A 75 1.25 1.77 12.67
CA ILE A 75 1.80 1.88 11.32
C ILE A 75 0.68 2.08 10.31
N LEU A 76 -0.32 1.20 10.33
CA LEU A 76 -1.42 1.24 9.38
C LEU A 76 -2.22 2.53 9.54
N SER A 77 -2.73 2.82 10.75
CA SER A 77 -3.61 3.98 10.99
C SER A 77 -2.98 5.31 10.61
N ASN A 78 -1.67 5.48 10.86
CA ASN A 78 -1.01 6.77 10.71
C ASN A 78 -0.36 6.94 9.33
N PHE A 79 0.11 5.85 8.72
CA PHE A 79 0.93 5.91 7.52
C PHE A 79 0.31 5.27 6.30
N VAL A 80 -0.82 4.55 6.38
CA VAL A 80 -1.44 3.89 5.23
C VAL A 80 -2.86 4.40 5.03
N GLU A 81 -3.14 4.94 3.85
CA GLU A 81 -4.45 5.47 3.48
C GLU A 81 -5.48 4.34 3.31
N GLY A 82 -6.70 4.57 3.80
CA GLY A 82 -7.81 3.62 3.69
C GLY A 82 -7.84 2.57 4.80
N THR A 83 -7.05 2.72 5.87
CA THR A 83 -7.00 1.80 7.02
C THR A 83 -7.56 2.41 8.32
N GLU A 84 -8.07 3.64 8.26
CA GLU A 84 -8.45 4.44 9.42
C GLU A 84 -9.85 4.13 9.96
N ALA A 85 -10.77 3.65 9.12
CA ALA A 85 -12.15 3.33 9.50
C ALA A 85 -12.21 1.95 10.18
N ASP A 86 -13.15 1.76 11.12
CA ASP A 86 -13.42 0.48 11.78
C ASP A 86 -14.40 -0.40 10.98
#